data_AF-A0A821TVB7-F1
#
_entry.id   AF-A0A821TVB7-F1
#
_cell.length_a   1.000
_cell.length_b   1.000
_cell.length_c   1.000
_cell.angle_alpha   90.00
_cell.angle_beta   90.00
_cell.angle_gamma   90.00
#
_symmetry.space_group_name_H-M   'P 1'
#
loop_
_entity.id
_entity.type
_entity.pdbx_description
1 polymer ?
#
loop_
_entity_poly.entity_id
_entity_poly.type
_entity_poly.pdbx_seq_one_letter_code
_entity_poly.pdbx_strand_id
1 'polypeptide(L)'
;MASFKFNFNGTDEAVDMKENTEIEWLQCEQVELTNQHNNLETIAKQARMFMCGDVEIGHVFTNQLSIEISQSKKNAVELAEKEHSDLITGKYEGGIKIWECTYDLIEFLENNDINLDSKQILDLGCGTGILGIYSYLKNATVTFQDYNKEVLENITIPNLLLNIEDETTRQSEIQKFKFFSGDWKSFNDFLSNDEKYDVILTSETIYNLNNYDKLIKLFETRLSKNGVIYVAAKTYYFGVGGGTRQFEKAIENSGTLKSEIVWKTTSGIQREIIKIYKI
;
A
#
# COMPACT_ATOMS: atom_id res chain seq x y z
N MET A 1 -14.88 8.70 -58.37
CA MET A 1 -13.90 7.71 -57.90
C MET A 1 -12.52 8.36 -57.95
N ALA A 2 -12.07 8.95 -56.86
CA ALA A 2 -10.73 9.53 -56.76
C ALA A 2 -9.82 8.49 -56.09
N SER A 3 -8.82 7.99 -56.83
CA SER A 3 -7.83 7.05 -56.32
C SER A 3 -6.80 7.80 -55.48
N PHE A 4 -6.71 7.49 -54.19
CA PHE A 4 -5.59 7.92 -53.35
C PHE A 4 -4.45 6.89 -53.48
N LYS A 5 -3.30 7.34 -53.97
CA LYS A 5 -2.03 6.58 -53.99
C LYS A 5 -1.27 6.90 -52.71
N PHE A 6 -0.83 5.86 -51.99
CA PHE A 6 0.15 5.99 -50.91
C PHE A 6 1.56 6.11 -51.48
N ASN A 7 2.31 7.09 -51.02
CA ASN A 7 3.72 7.28 -51.31
C ASN A 7 4.51 6.84 -50.07
N PHE A 8 5.14 5.67 -50.10
CA PHE A 8 6.10 5.24 -49.08
C PHE A 8 7.46 5.80 -49.46
N ASN A 9 7.91 6.84 -48.75
CA ASN A 9 9.31 7.22 -48.65
C ASN A 9 9.49 8.04 -47.37
N GLY A 10 9.58 7.33 -46.26
CA GLY A 10 10.10 7.82 -44.99
C GLY A 10 11.02 6.73 -44.46
N THR A 11 12.30 7.03 -44.37
CA THR A 11 13.28 6.18 -43.72
C THR A 11 12.91 6.06 -42.24
N ASP A 12 12.47 4.88 -41.82
CA ASP A 12 12.27 4.54 -40.42
C ASP A 12 13.63 4.44 -39.72
N GLU A 13 14.20 5.59 -39.34
CA GLU A 13 15.07 5.64 -38.18
C GLU A 13 14.17 5.63 -36.94
N ALA A 14 13.82 4.44 -36.49
CA ALA A 14 13.29 4.23 -35.15
C ALA A 14 14.37 4.67 -34.16
N VAL A 15 14.28 5.93 -33.71
CA VAL A 15 15.03 6.42 -32.57
C VAL A 15 14.42 5.75 -31.34
N ASP A 16 14.94 4.56 -31.01
CA ASP A 16 14.69 3.87 -29.75
C ASP A 16 15.43 4.63 -28.64
N MET A 17 14.92 5.81 -28.29
CA MET A 17 15.30 6.54 -27.09
C MET A 17 14.57 5.91 -25.90
N LYS A 18 14.97 4.70 -25.52
CA LYS A 18 14.86 4.31 -24.11
C LYS A 18 15.90 5.12 -23.35
N GLU A 19 15.51 6.32 -22.94
CA GLU A 19 16.20 6.99 -21.84
C GLU A 19 16.16 6.05 -20.65
N ASN A 20 17.27 5.36 -20.45
CA ASN A 20 17.54 4.53 -19.28
C ASN A 20 17.80 5.50 -18.11
N THR A 21 16.77 6.24 -17.72
CA THR A 21 16.79 7.04 -16.49
C THR A 21 16.71 6.06 -15.34
N GLU A 22 17.83 5.88 -14.65
CA GLU A 22 17.84 5.13 -13.39
C GLU A 22 16.78 5.74 -12.47
N ILE A 23 15.83 4.91 -12.01
CA ILE A 23 14.78 5.36 -11.11
C ILE A 23 15.44 5.69 -9.76
N GLU A 24 15.41 6.97 -9.38
CA GLU A 24 15.84 7.41 -8.06
C GLU A 24 14.74 7.12 -7.03
N TRP A 25 15.00 6.15 -6.15
CA TRP A 25 14.06 5.71 -5.13
C TRP A 25 14.17 6.53 -3.84
N LEU A 26 13.02 6.89 -3.25
CA LEU A 26 12.98 7.61 -1.97
C LEU A 26 13.64 6.79 -0.84
N GLN A 27 14.50 7.44 -0.06
CA GLN A 27 15.10 6.82 1.12
C GLN A 27 14.10 6.73 2.26
N CYS A 28 14.29 5.72 3.11
CA CYS A 28 13.44 5.51 4.27
C CYS A 28 13.62 6.62 5.30
N GLU A 29 12.51 7.11 5.82
CA GLU A 29 12.45 8.06 6.92
C GLU A 29 11.37 7.59 7.91
N GLN A 30 11.68 7.65 9.21
CA GLN A 30 10.65 7.46 10.24
C GLN A 30 9.89 8.78 10.43
N VAL A 31 8.58 8.74 10.26
CA VAL A 31 7.71 9.91 10.40
C VAL A 31 7.25 9.99 11.85
N GLU A 32 7.59 11.10 12.51
CA GLU A 32 7.13 11.38 13.86
C GLU A 32 5.74 12.01 13.86
N LEU A 33 4.92 11.62 14.84
CA LEU A 33 3.63 12.25 15.13
C LEU A 33 3.87 13.65 15.74
N THR A 34 4.26 14.63 14.94
CA THR A 34 4.50 16.00 15.40
C THR A 34 3.34 16.92 15.01
N ASN A 35 2.76 17.61 16.00
CA ASN A 35 1.80 18.72 15.88
C ASN A 35 0.44 18.49 15.17
N GLN A 36 0.12 17.29 14.69
CA GLN A 36 -1.17 17.03 14.02
C GLN A 36 -2.40 17.03 14.93
N HIS A 37 -2.21 17.01 16.25
CA HIS A 37 -3.30 17.17 17.21
C HIS A 37 -4.05 18.50 17.05
N ASN A 38 -3.37 19.54 16.58
CA ASN A 38 -3.92 20.90 16.55
C ASN A 38 -5.05 21.10 15.51
N ASN A 39 -5.25 20.15 14.59
CA ASN A 39 -6.27 20.24 13.53
C ASN A 39 -7.30 19.10 13.56
N LEU A 40 -7.35 18.27 14.62
CA LEU A 40 -8.24 17.12 14.69
C LEU A 40 -9.73 17.48 14.57
N GLU A 41 -10.17 18.60 15.16
CA GLU A 41 -11.56 19.06 15.00
C GLU A 41 -11.90 19.39 13.54
N THR A 42 -10.94 19.94 12.78
CA THR A 42 -11.10 20.25 11.36
C THR A 42 -11.14 18.97 10.53
N ILE A 43 -10.25 18.02 10.85
CA ILE A 43 -10.18 16.69 10.22
C ILE A 43 -11.49 15.92 10.47
N ALA A 44 -11.98 15.91 11.71
CA ALA A 44 -13.22 15.23 12.10
C ALA A 44 -14.46 15.77 11.36
N LYS A 45 -14.52 17.07 11.05
CA LYS A 45 -15.60 17.66 10.25
C LYS A 45 -15.65 17.15 8.81
N GLN A 46 -14.53 16.65 8.30
CA GLN A 46 -14.40 16.11 6.94
C GLN A 46 -14.37 14.57 6.92
N ALA A 47 -14.38 13.94 8.09
CA ALA A 47 -14.39 12.51 8.24
C ALA A 47 -15.77 11.92 7.91
N ARG A 48 -15.75 10.70 7.39
CA ARG A 48 -16.93 9.85 7.27
C ARG A 48 -16.63 8.52 7.95
N MET A 49 -17.63 8.01 8.64
CA MET A 49 -17.59 6.67 9.18
C MET A 49 -18.05 5.69 8.08
N PHE A 50 -17.40 4.53 8.01
CA PHE A 50 -17.87 3.41 7.22
C PHE A 50 -17.60 2.10 7.94
N MET A 51 -18.43 1.09 7.67
CA MET A 51 -18.24 -0.24 8.23
C MET A 51 -17.15 -0.97 7.46
N CYS A 52 -16.21 -1.54 8.19
CA CYS A 52 -15.16 -2.40 7.65
C CYS A 52 -15.12 -3.69 8.46
N GLY A 53 -15.83 -4.71 7.95
CA GLY A 53 -16.16 -5.88 8.75
C GLY A 53 -17.08 -5.53 9.92
N ASP A 54 -16.71 -5.95 11.12
CA ASP A 54 -17.44 -5.71 12.37
C ASP A 54 -17.07 -4.39 13.08
N VAL A 55 -16.11 -3.62 12.56
CA VAL A 55 -15.70 -2.33 13.13
C VAL A 55 -16.14 -1.15 12.27
N GLU A 56 -16.38 -0.03 12.92
CA GLU A 56 -16.66 1.25 12.25
C GLU A 56 -15.36 2.06 12.19
N ILE A 57 -14.96 2.48 10.99
CA ILE A 57 -13.72 3.24 10.78
C ILE A 57 -14.04 4.66 10.30
N GLY A 58 -13.51 5.64 11.02
CA GLY A 58 -13.48 7.04 10.61
C GLY A 58 -12.38 7.28 9.58
N HIS A 59 -12.74 7.91 8.45
CA HIS A 59 -11.82 8.18 7.35
C HIS A 59 -12.07 9.55 6.74
N VAL A 60 -10.99 10.30 6.50
CA VAL A 60 -11.04 11.63 5.90
C VAL A 60 -11.40 11.54 4.42
N PHE A 61 -12.53 12.14 4.03
CA PHE A 61 -12.97 12.13 2.64
C PHE A 61 -12.25 13.24 1.85
N THR A 62 -11.41 12.83 0.90
CA THR A 62 -10.27 13.59 0.36
C THR A 62 -10.57 14.69 -0.66
N ASN A 63 -11.82 15.11 -0.86
CA ASN A 63 -12.16 16.13 -1.88
C ASN A 63 -11.47 17.49 -1.67
N GLN A 64 -10.99 17.82 -0.46
CA GLN A 64 -10.23 19.05 -0.19
C GLN A 64 -8.72 18.83 -0.09
N LEU A 65 -8.26 17.73 0.52
CA LEU A 65 -6.84 17.39 0.66
C LEU A 65 -6.16 17.03 -0.65
N SER A 66 -6.89 16.43 -1.61
CA SER A 66 -6.38 16.16 -2.96
C SER A 66 -5.98 17.44 -3.69
N ILE A 67 -6.64 18.58 -3.42
CA ILE A 67 -6.33 19.88 -3.99
C ILE A 67 -5.03 20.45 -3.38
N GLU A 68 -4.82 20.30 -2.08
CA GLU A 68 -3.62 20.83 -1.41
C GLU A 68 -2.36 19.99 -1.72
N ILE A 69 -2.51 18.65 -1.77
CA ILE A 69 -1.43 17.73 -2.17
C ILE A 69 -1.12 17.85 -3.67
N SER A 70 -2.13 18.02 -4.54
CA SER A 70 -1.88 18.28 -5.97
C SER A 70 -1.24 19.64 -6.22
N GLN A 71 -1.52 20.65 -5.39
CA GLN A 71 -0.86 21.96 -5.47
C GLN A 71 0.63 21.90 -5.07
N SER A 72 1.03 21.03 -4.14
CA SER A 72 2.44 20.85 -3.76
C SER A 72 3.22 19.96 -4.75
N LYS A 73 2.55 19.05 -5.47
CA LYS A 73 3.15 18.16 -6.48
C LYS A 73 2.46 18.20 -7.84
N LYS A 74 2.26 19.41 -8.40
CA LYS A 74 1.64 19.61 -9.73
C LYS A 74 2.15 18.60 -10.76
N ASN A 75 3.46 18.41 -10.89
CA ASN A 75 4.02 17.59 -11.96
C ASN A 75 3.78 16.08 -11.85
N ALA A 76 3.69 15.50 -10.66
CA ALA A 76 3.50 14.04 -10.51
C ALA A 76 2.00 13.69 -10.55
N VAL A 77 1.15 14.48 -9.91
CA VAL A 77 -0.30 14.23 -9.95
C VAL A 77 -0.86 14.57 -11.33
N GLU A 78 -0.47 15.70 -11.96
CA GLU A 78 -0.91 16.03 -13.33
C GLU A 78 -0.42 14.99 -14.35
N LEU A 79 0.75 14.40 -14.18
CA LEU A 79 1.25 13.35 -15.06
C LEU A 79 0.48 12.04 -14.88
N ALA A 80 0.07 11.70 -13.65
CA ALA A 80 -0.72 10.51 -13.33
C ALA A 80 -2.13 10.64 -13.94
N GLU A 81 -2.75 11.81 -13.77
CA GLU A 81 -4.05 12.15 -14.36
C GLU A 81 -4.01 12.20 -15.89
N LYS A 82 -2.93 12.75 -16.48
CA LYS A 82 -2.75 12.83 -17.94
C LYS A 82 -2.52 11.46 -18.60
N GLU A 83 -1.87 10.53 -17.89
CA GLU A 83 -1.65 9.15 -18.34
C GLU A 83 -2.82 8.22 -17.99
N HIS A 84 -3.93 8.75 -17.42
CA HIS A 84 -5.06 7.96 -16.91
C HIS A 84 -4.62 6.83 -15.95
N SER A 85 -3.53 7.04 -15.23
CA SER A 85 -2.91 6.06 -14.34
C SER A 85 -2.97 6.60 -12.92
N ASP A 86 -3.58 5.84 -11.99
CA ASP A 86 -3.56 6.16 -10.55
C ASP A 86 -2.14 6.07 -9.93
N LEU A 87 -1.12 5.73 -10.74
CA LEU A 87 0.25 5.41 -10.34
C LEU A 87 1.27 6.04 -11.29
N ILE A 88 2.35 6.58 -10.73
CA ILE A 88 3.62 6.85 -11.39
C ILE A 88 4.72 6.18 -10.59
N THR A 89 5.30 5.14 -11.17
CA THR A 89 6.36 4.37 -10.53
C THR A 89 7.52 5.28 -10.11
N GLY A 90 7.93 5.17 -8.84
CA GLY A 90 9.03 5.94 -8.26
C GLY A 90 8.72 7.40 -7.90
N LYS A 91 7.55 7.95 -8.27
CA LYS A 91 7.17 9.34 -7.96
C LYS A 91 5.87 9.48 -7.16
N TYR A 92 4.86 8.67 -7.47
CA TYR A 92 3.56 8.66 -6.80
C TYR A 92 2.89 7.30 -7.01
N GLU A 93 2.99 6.41 -6.03
CA GLU A 93 2.44 5.05 -6.11
C GLU A 93 0.98 4.98 -5.60
N GLY A 94 0.21 6.07 -5.72
CA GLY A 94 -1.15 6.15 -5.16
C GLY A 94 -1.15 6.40 -3.64
N GLY A 95 -2.28 6.10 -2.98
CA GLY A 95 -2.40 6.14 -1.51
C GLY A 95 -3.61 6.92 -0.95
N ILE A 96 -4.25 7.75 -1.77
CA ILE A 96 -5.41 8.57 -1.36
C ILE A 96 -6.73 7.79 -1.42
N LYS A 97 -6.80 6.79 -2.31
CA LYS A 97 -7.98 5.96 -2.55
C LYS A 97 -7.89 4.67 -1.74
N ILE A 98 -9.03 4.25 -1.17
CA ILE A 98 -9.17 2.89 -0.63
C ILE A 98 -9.43 1.95 -1.80
N TRP A 99 -8.54 0.98 -2.00
CA TRP A 99 -8.63 0.00 -3.08
C TRP A 99 -9.58 -1.14 -2.72
N GLU A 100 -10.22 -1.76 -3.73
CA GLU A 100 -11.19 -2.85 -3.50
C GLU A 100 -10.58 -4.02 -2.71
N CYS A 101 -9.32 -4.35 -3.01
CA CYS A 101 -8.59 -5.44 -2.33
C CYS A 101 -8.42 -5.20 -0.81
N THR A 102 -8.48 -3.95 -0.35
CA THR A 102 -8.42 -3.63 1.09
C THR A 102 -9.67 -4.14 1.80
N TYR A 103 -10.84 -3.96 1.21
CA TYR A 103 -12.11 -4.47 1.75
C TYR A 103 -12.16 -6.00 1.69
N ASP A 104 -11.76 -6.58 0.55
CA ASP A 104 -11.69 -8.04 0.40
C ASP A 104 -10.82 -8.67 1.50
N LEU A 105 -9.67 -8.03 1.82
CA LEU A 105 -8.76 -8.53 2.84
C LEU A 105 -9.36 -8.46 4.25
N ILE A 106 -10.04 -7.37 4.60
CA ILE A 106 -10.67 -7.25 5.92
C ILE A 106 -11.79 -8.26 6.09
N GLU A 107 -12.66 -8.39 5.08
CA GLU A 107 -13.73 -9.39 5.08
C GLU A 107 -13.16 -10.82 5.18
N PHE A 108 -12.04 -11.10 4.51
CA PHE A 108 -11.35 -12.38 4.65
C PHE A 108 -10.81 -12.61 6.07
N LEU A 109 -10.14 -11.62 6.67
CA LEU A 109 -9.59 -11.74 8.02
C LEU A 109 -10.70 -12.03 9.05
N GLU A 110 -11.85 -11.35 8.92
CA GLU A 110 -13.02 -11.55 9.76
C GLU A 110 -13.65 -12.93 9.55
N ASN A 111 -14.00 -13.27 8.30
CA ASN A 111 -14.68 -14.54 7.98
C ASN A 111 -13.87 -15.80 8.32
N ASN A 112 -12.55 -15.65 8.52
CA ASN A 112 -11.66 -16.74 8.89
C ASN A 112 -11.14 -16.63 10.33
N ASP A 113 -11.72 -15.74 11.15
CA ASP A 113 -11.38 -15.53 12.56
C ASP A 113 -9.85 -15.36 12.78
N ILE A 114 -9.19 -14.61 11.90
CA ILE A 114 -7.75 -14.41 11.99
C ILE A 114 -7.42 -13.57 13.22
N ASN A 115 -6.76 -14.18 14.20
CA ASN A 115 -6.43 -13.52 15.45
C ASN A 115 -5.32 -12.46 15.30
N LEU A 116 -5.68 -11.18 15.46
CA LEU A 116 -4.77 -10.04 15.47
C LEU A 116 -4.48 -9.51 16.89
N ASP A 117 -5.14 -10.03 17.92
CA ASP A 117 -4.99 -9.56 19.30
C ASP A 117 -3.54 -9.68 19.77
N SER A 118 -3.01 -8.57 20.29
CA SER A 118 -1.66 -8.47 20.85
C SER A 118 -0.54 -8.88 19.88
N LYS A 119 -0.80 -8.77 18.55
CA LYS A 119 0.18 -9.05 17.50
C LYS A 119 0.98 -7.82 17.09
N GLN A 120 2.20 -8.05 16.60
CA GLN A 120 2.97 -7.05 15.86
C GLN A 120 2.59 -7.12 14.38
N ILE A 121 1.95 -6.07 13.87
CA ILE A 121 1.40 -5.99 12.51
C ILE A 121 2.19 -4.98 11.70
N LEU A 122 2.49 -5.31 10.45
CA LEU A 122 2.97 -4.37 9.45
C LEU A 122 1.90 -4.17 8.39
N ASP A 123 1.39 -2.94 8.26
CA ASP A 123 0.58 -2.49 7.12
C ASP A 123 1.53 -1.91 6.06
N LEU A 124 1.88 -2.71 5.04
CA LEU A 124 2.90 -2.40 4.05
C LEU A 124 2.27 -1.84 2.77
N GLY A 125 2.71 -0.64 2.35
CA GLY A 125 2.03 0.12 1.29
C GLY A 125 0.64 0.56 1.75
N CYS A 126 0.57 1.12 2.96
CA CYS A 126 -0.67 1.29 3.70
C CYS A 126 -1.65 2.32 3.09
N GLY A 127 -1.16 3.30 2.31
CA GLY A 127 -1.98 4.37 1.76
C GLY A 127 -2.85 5.03 2.83
N THR A 128 -4.16 4.88 2.71
CA THR A 128 -5.13 5.40 3.69
C THR A 128 -5.04 4.80 5.11
N GLY A 129 -4.32 3.69 5.30
CA GLY A 129 -4.08 3.07 6.61
C GLY A 129 -5.19 2.15 7.12
N ILE A 130 -6.18 1.81 6.31
CA ILE A 130 -7.38 1.10 6.77
C ILE A 130 -7.06 -0.30 7.32
N LEU A 131 -6.12 -1.04 6.73
CA LEU A 131 -5.73 -2.37 7.23
C LEU A 131 -5.07 -2.28 8.62
N GLY A 132 -4.17 -1.31 8.80
CA GLY A 132 -3.52 -1.07 10.07
C GLY A 132 -4.48 -0.52 11.13
N ILE A 133 -5.41 0.37 10.78
CA ILE A 133 -6.44 0.87 11.70
C ILE A 133 -7.38 -0.27 12.12
N TYR A 134 -7.83 -1.11 11.18
CA TYR A 134 -8.60 -2.31 11.51
C TYR A 134 -7.84 -3.20 12.50
N SER A 135 -6.55 -3.44 12.25
CA SER A 135 -5.70 -4.25 13.13
C SER A 135 -5.55 -3.62 14.52
N TYR A 136 -5.39 -2.30 14.59
CA TYR A 136 -5.35 -1.56 15.84
C TYR A 136 -6.63 -1.75 16.67
N LEU A 137 -7.80 -1.62 16.05
CA LEU A 137 -9.09 -1.83 16.71
C LEU A 137 -9.29 -3.29 17.17
N LYS A 138 -8.48 -4.22 16.65
CA LYS A 138 -8.35 -5.60 17.14
C LYS A 138 -7.25 -5.78 18.20
N ASN A 139 -6.83 -4.71 18.87
CA ASN A 139 -5.82 -4.68 19.93
C ASN A 139 -4.39 -5.09 19.47
N ALA A 140 -4.03 -4.78 18.22
CA ALA A 140 -2.68 -5.00 17.71
C ALA A 140 -1.75 -3.78 17.92
N THR A 141 -0.45 -4.03 17.87
CA THR A 141 0.59 -2.99 17.67
C THR A 141 0.92 -2.90 16.19
N VAL A 142 0.95 -1.70 15.62
CA VAL A 142 0.95 -1.54 14.16
C VAL A 142 2.07 -0.63 13.68
N THR A 143 2.89 -1.15 12.77
CA THR A 143 3.77 -0.33 11.94
C THR A 143 3.09 -0.04 10.61
N PHE A 144 3.01 1.22 10.24
CA PHE A 144 2.51 1.69 8.95
C PHE A 144 3.70 2.05 8.06
N GLN A 145 3.68 1.57 6.82
CA GLN A 145 4.69 1.92 5.82
C GLN A 145 4.02 2.36 4.53
N ASP A 146 4.43 3.49 3.97
CA ASP A 146 4.04 3.94 2.63
C ASP A 146 5.26 4.45 1.86
N TYR A 147 5.19 4.53 0.53
CA TYR A 147 6.27 5.14 -0.25
C TYR A 147 6.37 6.65 0.02
N ASN A 148 5.23 7.33 0.16
CA ASN A 148 5.17 8.79 0.23
C ASN A 148 4.97 9.28 1.66
N LYS A 149 5.89 10.11 2.15
CA LYS A 149 5.76 10.77 3.47
C LYS A 149 4.49 11.59 3.58
N GLU A 150 4.10 12.32 2.53
CA GLU A 150 2.91 13.17 2.60
C GLU A 150 1.61 12.36 2.69
N VAL A 151 1.59 11.11 2.22
CA VAL A 151 0.43 10.21 2.40
C VAL A 151 0.29 9.83 3.87
N LEU A 152 1.40 9.49 4.52
CA LEU A 152 1.41 9.21 5.95
C LEU A 152 0.95 10.41 6.77
N GLU A 153 1.55 11.57 6.52
CA GLU A 153 1.26 12.79 7.28
C GLU A 153 -0.16 13.31 7.03
N ASN A 154 -0.65 13.33 5.79
CA ASN A 154 -1.90 14.01 5.49
C ASN A 154 -3.12 13.08 5.41
N ILE A 155 -2.91 11.76 5.44
CA ILE A 155 -4.00 10.78 5.32
C ILE A 155 -3.92 9.69 6.38
N THR A 156 -2.84 8.89 6.40
CA THR A 156 -2.75 7.71 7.28
C THR A 156 -2.85 8.10 8.76
N ILE A 157 -2.04 9.07 9.19
CA ILE A 157 -2.01 9.54 10.57
C ILE A 157 -3.35 10.21 10.95
N PRO A 158 -3.89 11.17 10.17
CA PRO A 158 -5.22 11.72 10.44
C PRO A 158 -6.31 10.66 10.57
N ASN A 159 -6.34 9.67 9.67
CA ASN A 159 -7.30 8.56 9.76
C ASN A 159 -7.11 7.78 11.06
N LEU A 160 -5.89 7.44 11.43
CA LEU A 160 -5.64 6.72 12.68
C LEU A 160 -6.13 7.50 13.90
N LEU A 161 -5.80 8.79 13.98
CA LEU A 161 -6.17 9.63 15.13
C LEU A 161 -7.69 9.78 15.27
N LEU A 162 -8.46 9.73 14.17
CA LEU A 162 -9.93 9.70 14.20
C LEU A 162 -10.50 8.44 14.86
N ASN A 163 -9.73 7.36 14.90
CA ASN A 163 -10.17 6.06 15.42
C ASN A 163 -9.62 5.77 16.83
N ILE A 164 -8.93 6.72 17.45
CA ILE A 164 -8.53 6.64 18.86
C ILE A 164 -9.65 7.29 19.70
N GLU A 165 -10.48 6.45 20.32
CA GLU A 165 -11.70 6.86 21.03
C GLU A 165 -11.44 7.76 22.25
N ASP A 166 -10.46 7.40 23.08
CA ASP A 166 -10.21 8.08 24.35
C ASP A 166 -9.05 9.08 24.26
N GLU A 167 -9.41 10.36 24.28
CA GLU A 167 -8.49 11.50 24.32
C GLU A 167 -7.47 11.41 25.46
N THR A 168 -7.84 10.83 26.60
CA THR A 168 -6.97 10.73 27.78
C THR A 168 -5.89 9.67 27.65
N THR A 169 -6.16 8.59 26.89
CA THR A 169 -5.20 7.51 26.63
C THR A 169 -4.48 7.68 25.30
N ARG A 170 -4.87 8.66 24.46
CA ARG A 170 -4.29 8.91 23.14
C ARG A 170 -2.77 8.93 23.13
N GLN A 171 -2.13 9.57 24.10
CA GLN A 171 -0.65 9.63 24.16
C GLN A 171 -0.02 8.26 24.42
N SER A 172 -0.64 7.40 25.23
CA SER A 172 -0.18 6.02 25.43
C SER A 172 -0.51 5.12 24.23
N GLU A 173 -1.68 5.30 23.61
CA GLU A 173 -2.07 4.56 22.42
C GLU A 173 -1.13 4.86 21.25
N ILE A 174 -0.73 6.12 21.10
CA ILE A 174 0.20 6.57 20.06
C ILE A 174 1.53 5.81 20.08
N GLN A 175 1.99 5.37 21.25
CA GLN A 175 3.24 4.61 21.38
C GLN A 175 3.15 3.22 20.74
N LYS A 176 1.95 2.72 20.42
CA LYS A 176 1.73 1.46 19.69
C LYS A 176 1.97 1.58 18.19
N PHE A 177 2.28 2.77 17.68
CA PHE A 177 2.39 3.01 16.25
C PHE A 177 3.78 3.49 15.84
N LYS A 178 4.23 3.00 14.69
CA LYS A 178 5.41 3.51 13.99
C LYS A 178 5.03 3.82 12.54
N PHE A 179 5.60 4.86 11.97
CA PHE A 179 5.33 5.29 10.60
C PHE A 179 6.64 5.41 9.84
N PHE A 180 6.71 4.80 8.66
CA PHE A 180 7.90 4.85 7.82
C PHE A 180 7.53 5.17 6.37
N SER A 181 8.12 6.24 5.83
CA SER A 181 8.03 6.56 4.41
C SER A 181 9.23 6.00 3.64
N GLY A 182 9.11 5.78 2.34
CA GLY A 182 10.22 5.49 1.43
C GLY A 182 10.14 4.13 0.74
N ASP A 183 11.15 3.82 -0.08
CA ASP A 183 11.23 2.56 -0.83
C ASP A 183 11.36 1.33 0.11
N TRP A 184 10.75 0.21 -0.29
CA TRP A 184 10.74 -1.03 0.51
C TRP A 184 12.12 -1.58 0.80
N LYS A 185 13.09 -1.47 -0.12
CA LYS A 185 14.46 -1.89 0.16
C LYS A 185 15.07 -0.99 1.23
N SER A 186 14.96 0.33 1.05
CA SER A 186 15.49 1.30 2.02
C SER A 186 14.84 1.13 3.40
N PHE A 187 13.52 0.91 3.46
CA PHE A 187 12.79 0.61 4.69
C PHE A 187 13.28 -0.68 5.35
N ASN A 188 13.45 -1.76 4.57
CA ASN A 188 13.96 -3.01 5.10
C ASN A 188 15.38 -2.88 5.67
N ASP A 189 16.22 -2.04 5.05
CA ASP A 189 17.60 -1.78 5.48
C ASP A 189 17.66 -0.82 6.69
N PHE A 190 16.69 0.08 6.83
CA PHE A 190 16.58 1.03 7.95
C PHE A 190 16.27 0.34 9.28
N LEU A 191 15.42 -0.69 9.25
CA LEU A 191 15.01 -1.40 10.47
C LEU A 191 16.09 -2.32 11.03
N SER A 192 16.23 -2.32 12.36
CA SER A 192 17.09 -3.27 13.06
C SER A 192 16.72 -4.72 12.72
N ASN A 193 17.69 -5.64 12.72
CA ASN A 193 17.44 -7.04 12.35
C ASN A 193 16.43 -7.75 13.26
N ASP A 194 16.26 -7.28 14.50
CA ASP A 194 15.35 -7.86 15.48
C ASP A 194 13.90 -7.41 15.29
N GLU A 195 13.65 -6.37 14.47
CA GLU A 195 12.30 -5.93 14.15
C GLU A 195 11.62 -6.96 13.21
N LYS A 196 10.66 -7.70 13.78
CA LYS A 196 9.86 -8.73 13.10
C LYS A 196 8.36 -8.53 13.36
N TYR A 197 7.55 -9.01 12.43
CA TYR A 197 6.09 -8.91 12.50
C TYR A 197 5.45 -10.30 12.49
N ASP A 198 4.41 -10.47 13.30
CA ASP A 198 3.60 -11.68 13.34
C ASP A 198 2.67 -11.77 12.14
N VAL A 199 2.16 -10.62 11.69
CA VAL A 199 1.36 -10.53 10.47
C VAL A 199 1.85 -9.36 9.63
N ILE A 200 2.03 -9.59 8.34
CA ILE A 200 2.24 -8.53 7.36
C ILE A 200 0.99 -8.47 6.47
N LEU A 201 0.31 -7.34 6.46
CA LEU A 201 -0.86 -7.07 5.64
C LEU A 201 -0.48 -6.12 4.52
N THR A 202 -0.93 -6.42 3.30
CA THR A 202 -0.67 -5.55 2.16
C THR A 202 -1.73 -5.73 1.08
N SER A 203 -2.13 -4.62 0.45
CA SER A 203 -3.20 -4.57 -0.54
C SER A 203 -2.72 -3.81 -1.78
N GLU A 204 -2.88 -4.41 -2.96
CA GLU A 204 -2.51 -3.85 -4.27
C GLU A 204 -1.03 -3.39 -4.38
N THR A 205 -0.10 -4.17 -3.83
CA THR A 205 1.35 -3.85 -3.83
C THR A 205 2.20 -4.67 -4.81
N ILE A 206 1.58 -5.60 -5.55
CA ILE A 206 2.27 -6.52 -6.48
C ILE A 206 1.98 -6.22 -7.96
N TYR A 207 1.59 -4.99 -8.29
CA TYR A 207 1.30 -4.61 -9.69
C TYR A 207 2.56 -4.44 -10.55
N ASN A 208 3.72 -4.14 -9.94
CA ASN A 208 4.97 -3.89 -10.64
C ASN A 208 5.98 -5.02 -10.40
N LEU A 209 6.33 -5.76 -11.46
CA LEU A 209 7.27 -6.87 -11.42
C LEU A 209 8.67 -6.48 -10.92
N ASN A 210 9.10 -5.24 -11.19
CA ASN A 210 10.43 -4.76 -10.77
C ASN A 210 10.56 -4.65 -9.25
N ASN A 211 9.43 -4.67 -8.53
CA ASN A 211 9.38 -4.54 -7.08
C ASN A 211 9.32 -5.91 -6.36
N TYR A 212 9.26 -7.02 -7.10
CA TYR A 212 9.08 -8.34 -6.49
C TYR A 212 10.27 -8.73 -5.62
N ASP A 213 11.50 -8.58 -6.11
CA ASP A 213 12.69 -8.99 -5.37
C ASP A 213 12.82 -8.23 -4.05
N LYS A 214 12.59 -6.90 -4.05
CA LYS A 214 12.63 -6.10 -2.81
C LYS A 214 11.52 -6.48 -1.84
N LEU A 215 10.31 -6.77 -2.33
CA LEU A 215 9.17 -7.16 -1.51
C LEU A 215 9.38 -8.54 -0.87
N ILE A 216 9.81 -9.53 -1.68
CA ILE A 216 10.16 -10.87 -1.21
C ILE A 216 11.27 -10.80 -0.18
N LYS A 217 12.31 -9.97 -0.42
CA LYS A 217 13.41 -9.83 0.54
C LYS A 217 12.96 -9.23 1.88
N LEU A 218 12.06 -8.25 1.83
CA LEU A 218 11.42 -7.69 3.00
C LEU A 218 10.62 -8.77 3.75
N PHE A 219 9.82 -9.57 3.05
CA PHE A 219 9.05 -10.67 3.65
C PHE A 219 9.94 -11.70 4.36
N GLU A 220 11.00 -12.17 3.71
CA GLU A 220 11.99 -13.08 4.32
C GLU A 220 12.58 -12.50 5.60
N THR A 221 12.96 -11.22 5.55
CA THR A 221 13.69 -10.55 6.61
C THR A 221 12.76 -10.18 7.76
N ARG A 222 11.55 -9.66 7.49
CA ARG A 222 10.69 -9.02 8.49
C ARG A 222 9.59 -9.92 9.03
N LEU A 223 9.27 -11.03 8.37
CA LEU A 223 8.29 -11.97 8.92
C LEU A 223 8.88 -12.72 10.13
N SER A 224 8.12 -12.83 11.22
CA SER A 224 8.51 -13.67 12.36
C SER A 224 8.54 -15.16 11.97
N LYS A 225 9.15 -16.02 12.79
CA LYS A 225 9.33 -17.44 12.47
C LYS A 225 8.00 -18.16 12.19
N ASN A 226 6.96 -17.82 12.95
CA ASN A 226 5.62 -18.38 12.83
C ASN A 226 4.62 -17.35 12.26
N GLY A 227 5.15 -16.29 11.64
CA GLY A 227 4.33 -15.22 11.10
C GLY A 227 3.66 -15.62 9.79
N VAL A 228 2.68 -14.82 9.40
CA VAL A 228 1.93 -14.97 8.14
C VAL A 228 1.82 -13.65 7.40
N ILE A 229 1.79 -13.70 6.08
CA ILE A 229 1.58 -12.53 5.23
C ILE A 229 0.30 -12.74 4.45
N TYR A 230 -0.52 -11.71 4.36
CA TYR A 230 -1.67 -11.69 3.47
C TYR A 230 -1.50 -10.58 2.43
N VAL A 231 -1.44 -10.98 1.16
CA VAL A 231 -1.35 -10.10 0.00
C VAL A 231 -2.68 -10.16 -0.74
N ALA A 232 -3.45 -9.07 -0.70
CA ALA A 232 -4.67 -8.95 -1.49
C ALA A 232 -4.38 -8.18 -2.79
N ALA A 233 -4.69 -8.77 -3.94
CA ALA A 233 -4.34 -8.18 -5.23
C ALA A 233 -5.22 -8.67 -6.38
N LYS A 234 -5.24 -7.90 -7.47
CA LYS A 234 -5.78 -8.35 -8.75
C LYS A 234 -4.96 -9.51 -9.30
N THR A 235 -5.61 -10.45 -9.97
CA THR A 235 -4.92 -11.57 -10.63
C THR A 235 -3.97 -11.09 -11.72
N TYR A 236 -4.30 -9.95 -12.34
CA TYR A 236 -3.49 -9.32 -13.38
C TYR A 236 -3.73 -7.82 -13.43
N TYR A 237 -2.64 -7.05 -13.56
CA TYR A 237 -2.67 -5.60 -13.78
C TYR A 237 -2.26 -5.29 -15.22
N PHE A 238 -3.20 -4.82 -16.04
CA PHE A 238 -2.93 -4.43 -17.42
C PHE A 238 -1.94 -3.26 -17.48
N GLY A 239 -1.04 -3.27 -18.47
CA GLY A 239 0.00 -2.24 -18.66
C GLY A 239 1.30 -2.56 -17.91
N VAL A 240 1.23 -2.72 -16.58
CA VAL A 240 2.41 -2.95 -15.70
C VAL A 240 2.80 -4.43 -15.55
N GLY A 241 1.89 -5.35 -15.87
CA GLY A 241 2.18 -6.78 -16.06
C GLY A 241 2.31 -7.63 -14.79
N GLY A 242 2.23 -7.03 -13.59
CA GLY A 242 2.18 -7.75 -12.32
C GLY A 242 0.84 -8.45 -12.07
N GLY A 243 0.78 -9.20 -10.97
CA GLY A 243 -0.37 -10.02 -10.62
C GLY A 243 -0.02 -11.20 -9.73
N THR A 244 -1.07 -11.84 -9.19
CA THR A 244 -0.95 -12.91 -8.19
C THR A 244 -0.13 -14.10 -8.70
N ARG A 245 -0.35 -14.53 -9.95
CA ARG A 245 0.34 -15.69 -10.55
C ARG A 245 1.83 -15.47 -10.71
N GLN A 246 2.23 -14.31 -11.21
CA GLN A 246 3.64 -13.95 -11.37
C GLN A 246 4.31 -13.86 -9.99
N PHE A 247 3.59 -13.37 -8.98
CA PHE A 247 4.12 -13.22 -7.64
C PHE A 247 4.26 -14.56 -6.91
N GLU A 248 3.28 -15.47 -7.00
CA GLU A 248 3.39 -16.85 -6.47
C GLU A 248 4.62 -17.57 -7.04
N LYS A 249 4.86 -17.44 -8.35
CA LYS A 249 6.05 -18.02 -9.00
C LYS A 249 7.35 -17.40 -8.50
N ALA A 250 7.39 -16.08 -8.29
CA ALA A 250 8.55 -15.41 -7.73
C ALA A 250 8.84 -15.87 -6.29
N ILE A 251 7.79 -16.04 -5.48
CA ILE A 251 7.88 -16.60 -4.13
C ILE A 251 8.42 -18.04 -4.16
N GLU A 252 7.88 -18.91 -5.02
CA GLU A 252 8.36 -20.30 -5.15
C GLU A 252 9.86 -20.35 -5.50
N ASN A 253 10.30 -19.47 -6.40
CA ASN A 253 11.71 -19.37 -6.79
C ASN A 253 12.63 -18.88 -5.67
N SER A 254 12.11 -18.20 -4.64
CA SER A 254 12.92 -17.75 -3.49
C SER A 254 13.44 -18.93 -2.65
N GLY A 255 12.72 -20.05 -2.63
CA GLY A 255 13.07 -21.26 -1.88
C GLY A 255 13.01 -21.13 -0.35
N THR A 256 12.61 -19.97 0.19
CA THR A 256 12.55 -19.68 1.64
C THR A 256 11.13 -19.45 2.15
N LEU A 257 10.22 -19.09 1.24
CA LEU A 257 8.83 -18.79 1.50
C LEU A 257 7.93 -19.72 0.67
N LYS A 258 6.75 -20.02 1.21
CA LYS A 258 5.68 -20.72 0.51
C LYS A 258 4.46 -19.82 0.41
N SER A 259 3.75 -19.89 -0.71
CA SER A 259 2.49 -19.17 -0.95
C SER A 259 1.34 -20.11 -1.23
N GLU A 260 0.12 -19.70 -0.89
CA GLU A 260 -1.14 -20.35 -1.23
C GLU A 260 -2.24 -19.32 -1.47
N ILE A 261 -3.07 -19.49 -2.51
CA ILE A 261 -4.28 -18.68 -2.67
C ILE A 261 -5.35 -19.17 -1.68
N VAL A 262 -5.75 -18.29 -0.76
CA VAL A 262 -6.73 -18.59 0.31
C VAL A 262 -8.12 -18.00 0.04
N TRP A 263 -8.22 -17.05 -0.89
CA TRP A 263 -9.49 -16.45 -1.28
C TRP A 263 -9.45 -15.97 -2.73
N LYS A 264 -10.61 -16.00 -3.38
CA LYS A 264 -10.81 -15.48 -4.74
C LYS A 264 -12.17 -14.81 -4.84
N THR A 265 -12.26 -13.70 -5.55
CA THR A 265 -13.55 -13.10 -5.88
C THR A 265 -14.38 -14.03 -6.78
N THR A 266 -15.70 -14.01 -6.62
CA THR A 266 -16.62 -14.82 -7.42
C THR A 266 -17.15 -14.10 -8.65
N SER A 267 -16.98 -12.78 -8.74
CA SER A 267 -17.52 -11.96 -9.83
C SER A 267 -16.70 -10.70 -10.07
N GLY A 268 -16.90 -10.08 -11.24
CA GLY A 268 -16.20 -8.85 -11.62
C GLY A 268 -14.72 -9.07 -11.95
N ILE A 269 -13.92 -8.02 -11.74
CA ILE A 269 -12.46 -8.05 -11.92
C ILE A 269 -11.89 -9.11 -10.98
N GLN A 270 -11.07 -10.01 -11.51
CA GLN A 270 -10.51 -11.12 -10.75
C GLN A 270 -9.47 -10.62 -9.73
N ARG A 271 -9.72 -10.94 -8.46
CA ARG A 271 -8.91 -10.59 -7.28
C ARG A 271 -8.73 -11.82 -6.42
N GLU A 272 -7.58 -11.94 -5.78
CA GLU A 272 -7.23 -13.07 -4.91
C GLU A 272 -6.50 -12.57 -3.65
N ILE A 273 -6.54 -13.37 -2.60
CA ILE A 273 -5.70 -13.19 -1.42
C ILE A 273 -4.71 -14.34 -1.37
N ILE A 274 -3.43 -13.99 -1.31
CA ILE A 274 -2.31 -14.90 -1.17
C ILE A 274 -1.90 -14.92 0.30
N LYS A 275 -1.85 -16.10 0.89
CA LYS A 275 -1.22 -16.33 2.18
C LYS A 275 0.22 -16.80 1.97
N ILE A 276 1.17 -16.18 2.65
CA ILE A 276 2.61 -16.49 2.54
C ILE A 276 3.19 -16.76 3.93
N TYR A 277 4.06 -17.76 4.04
CA TYR A 277 4.70 -18.16 5.29
C TYR A 277 6.08 -18.77 5.05
N LYS A 278 6.91 -18.83 6.09
CA LYS A 278 8.26 -19.44 6.03
C LYS A 278 8.19 -20.96 5.95
N ILE A 279 9.14 -21.55 5.21
CA ILE A 279 9.35 -23.00 5.13
C ILE A 279 10.11 -23.50 6.37
#